data_AF-A0A6J8EQ84-F1
#
_entry.id   AF-A0A6J8EQ84-F1
#
_cell.length_a   1.000
_cell.length_b   1.000
_cell.length_c   1.000
_cell.angle_alpha   90.00
_cell.angle_beta   90.00
_cell.angle_gamma   90.00
#
_symmetry.space_group_name_H-M   'P 1'
#
loop_
_entity.id
_entity.type
_entity.pdbx_description
1 polymer ?
#
loop_
_entity_poly.entity_id
_entity_poly.type
_entity_poly.pdbx_seq_one_letter_code
_entity_poly.pdbx_strand_id
1 'polypeptide(L)'
;MAFLSEDNKEIGQPMELSIFASPPNQVAIDKVTYTEERPISNLINDSTPIEIVISGAGNDYIDLKKSRLYVKMQILKEDGTKLSPKEKTGIINLPLQSMFSNIDVYMNNKLISVNSNNYPWKAYFKTILSSDSDEQNSQLQSQLFMKDDDPMDSLILNAGFVNRYEYTKESRTFELESNLMEDALLLDKFLINGVDIYMKLFRSSAPFLLMSTEATPKYKVKILDVFFRTARVKVDPGVILNHRRQIQESPAKYLINRSHVIQNYNT
;
A
#
# COMPACT_ATOMS: atom_id res chain seq x y z
N MET A 1 -18.09 21.01 -9.96
CA MET A 1 -17.63 21.34 -11.32
C MET A 1 -16.17 20.91 -11.40
N ALA A 2 -15.85 19.91 -12.23
CA ALA A 2 -14.47 19.49 -12.42
C ALA A 2 -13.76 20.54 -13.29
N PHE A 3 -12.68 21.12 -12.79
CA PHE A 3 -11.85 22.04 -13.57
C PHE A 3 -11.08 21.22 -14.61
N LEU A 4 -11.57 21.22 -15.84
CA LEU A 4 -10.83 20.75 -17.00
C LEU A 4 -9.64 21.69 -17.22
N SER A 5 -8.43 21.14 -17.44
CA SER A 5 -7.29 21.97 -17.85
C SER A 5 -7.58 22.58 -19.23
N GLU A 6 -7.19 23.84 -19.46
CA GLU A 6 -7.46 24.56 -20.73
C GLU A 6 -6.94 23.83 -21.99
N ASP A 7 -5.98 22.93 -21.82
CA ASP A 7 -5.38 22.13 -22.91
C ASP A 7 -6.21 20.91 -23.34
N ASN A 8 -7.10 20.39 -22.48
CA ASN A 8 -7.84 19.17 -22.79
C ASN A 8 -9.24 19.47 -23.34
N LYS A 9 -9.33 19.54 -24.67
CA LYS A 9 -10.57 19.84 -25.41
C LYS A 9 -11.35 18.59 -25.84
N GLU A 10 -10.91 17.40 -25.47
CA GLU A 10 -11.61 16.16 -25.81
C GLU A 10 -12.90 16.04 -25.01
N ILE A 11 -14.02 15.89 -25.71
CA ILE A 11 -15.35 15.70 -25.10
C ILE A 11 -15.57 14.19 -24.97
N GLY A 12 -15.61 13.69 -23.73
CA GLY A 12 -15.95 12.29 -23.42
C GLY A 12 -17.42 12.13 -23.05
N GLN A 13 -18.12 11.19 -23.69
CA GLN A 13 -19.43 10.74 -23.21
C GLN A 13 -19.21 9.64 -22.15
N PRO A 14 -19.82 9.74 -20.95
CA PRO A 14 -19.75 8.68 -19.96
C PRO A 14 -20.30 7.36 -20.50
N MET A 15 -19.65 6.24 -20.18
CA MET A 15 -20.05 4.91 -20.65
C MET A 15 -21.45 4.54 -20.14
N GLU A 16 -21.86 5.10 -19.00
CA GLU A 16 -23.19 5.00 -18.40
C GLU A 16 -24.30 5.50 -19.33
N LEU A 17 -23.99 6.39 -20.28
CA LEU A 17 -24.94 6.86 -21.29
C LEU A 17 -24.98 5.97 -22.54
N SER A 18 -24.09 4.98 -22.67
CA SER A 18 -24.07 4.02 -23.78
C SER A 18 -25.04 2.86 -23.56
N ILE A 19 -26.29 3.16 -23.15
CA ILE A 19 -27.31 2.18 -22.74
C ILE A 19 -27.79 1.22 -23.84
N PHE A 20 -27.47 1.52 -25.10
CA PHE A 20 -27.81 0.68 -26.26
C PHE A 20 -26.62 -0.12 -26.80
N ALA A 21 -25.41 0.16 -26.32
CA ALA A 21 -24.22 -0.58 -26.71
C ALA A 21 -24.15 -1.88 -25.90
N SER A 22 -23.90 -2.99 -26.58
CA SER A 22 -23.54 -4.22 -25.88
C SER A 22 -22.14 -4.07 -25.27
N PRO A 23 -21.89 -4.56 -24.05
CA PRO A 23 -20.57 -4.49 -23.46
C PRO A 23 -19.57 -5.27 -24.32
N PRO A 24 -18.39 -4.71 -24.65
CA PRO A 24 -17.39 -5.40 -25.46
C PRO A 24 -16.79 -6.58 -24.69
N ASN A 25 -16.50 -7.67 -25.41
CA ASN A 25 -15.76 -8.78 -24.83
C ASN A 25 -14.28 -8.41 -24.71
N GLN A 26 -13.69 -8.57 -23.52
CA GLN A 26 -12.26 -8.38 -23.35
C GLN A 26 -11.49 -9.64 -23.79
N VAL A 27 -10.71 -9.50 -24.86
CA VAL A 27 -9.84 -10.55 -25.42
C VAL A 27 -8.36 -10.18 -25.42
N ALA A 28 -8.02 -8.95 -25.04
CA ALA A 28 -6.64 -8.44 -25.11
C ALA A 28 -5.75 -8.85 -23.92
N ILE A 29 -6.32 -9.38 -22.85
CA ILE A 29 -5.57 -9.86 -21.67
C ILE A 29 -5.59 -11.39 -21.69
N ASP A 30 -4.42 -11.99 -21.88
CA ASP A 30 -4.26 -13.45 -21.91
C ASP A 30 -4.29 -14.04 -20.49
N LYS A 31 -3.52 -13.45 -19.59
CA LYS A 31 -3.28 -14.01 -18.25
C LYS A 31 -2.78 -12.93 -17.28
N VAL A 32 -3.14 -13.06 -16.01
CA VAL A 32 -2.49 -12.34 -14.90
C VAL A 32 -1.70 -13.34 -14.05
N THR A 33 -0.43 -13.05 -13.80
CA THR A 33 0.46 -13.84 -12.94
C THR A 33 1.06 -12.97 -11.85
N TYR A 34 1.38 -13.56 -10.71
CA TYR A 34 1.99 -12.83 -9.61
C TYR A 34 3.46 -13.23 -9.46
N THR A 35 4.37 -12.25 -9.42
CA THR A 35 5.80 -12.44 -9.14
C THR A 35 6.13 -11.86 -7.77
N GLU A 36 6.92 -12.60 -6.99
CA GLU A 36 7.36 -12.15 -5.65
C GLU A 36 8.71 -11.43 -5.76
N GLU A 37 8.69 -10.12 -5.56
CA GLU A 37 9.86 -9.26 -5.60
C GLU A 37 10.36 -9.06 -4.16
N ARG A 38 11.54 -9.61 -3.85
CA ARG A 38 12.13 -9.54 -2.50
C ARG A 38 12.96 -8.26 -2.31
N PRO A 39 13.10 -7.77 -1.07
CA PRO A 39 13.96 -6.62 -0.78
C PRO A 39 15.41 -6.86 -1.17
N ILE A 40 16.07 -5.81 -1.65
CA ILE A 40 17.52 -5.78 -1.83
C ILE A 40 18.25 -5.40 -0.54
N SER A 41 17.55 -4.72 0.38
CA SER A 41 18.06 -4.31 1.68
C SER A 41 17.94 -5.45 2.71
N ASN A 42 18.99 -5.63 3.53
CA ASN A 42 18.92 -6.56 4.66
C ASN A 42 17.95 -6.06 5.74
N LEU A 43 17.13 -6.97 6.28
CA LEU A 43 16.12 -6.67 7.30
C LEU A 43 16.65 -6.68 8.75
N ILE A 44 17.98 -6.70 8.94
CA ILE A 44 18.61 -6.88 10.25
C ILE A 44 18.41 -5.66 11.17
N ASN A 45 18.42 -4.46 10.58
CA ASN A 45 18.30 -3.22 11.33
C ASN A 45 16.88 -2.68 11.25
N ASP A 46 16.31 -2.33 12.40
CA ASP A 46 14.94 -1.83 12.51
C ASP A 46 14.75 -0.41 11.94
N SER A 47 15.84 0.32 11.70
CA SER A 47 15.82 1.68 11.14
C SER A 47 16.11 1.74 9.65
N THR A 48 16.57 0.65 9.03
CA THR A 48 16.92 0.64 7.60
C THR A 48 15.64 0.58 6.76
N PRO A 49 15.46 1.48 5.77
CA PRO A 49 14.35 1.41 4.83
C PRO A 49 14.34 0.09 4.07
N ILE A 50 13.14 -0.39 3.73
CA ILE A 50 12.99 -1.56 2.87
C ILE A 50 13.00 -1.09 1.42
N GLU A 51 13.96 -1.61 0.65
CA GLU A 51 14.14 -1.25 -0.75
C GLU A 51 13.78 -2.44 -1.65
N ILE A 52 12.85 -2.24 -2.59
CA ILE A 52 12.36 -3.29 -3.52
C ILE A 52 12.47 -2.76 -4.94
N VAL A 53 12.98 -3.59 -5.84
CA VAL A 53 13.07 -3.31 -7.28
C VAL A 53 12.11 -4.24 -8.01
N ILE A 54 11.27 -3.67 -8.87
CA ILE A 54 10.39 -4.39 -9.79
C ILE A 54 10.90 -4.10 -11.19
N SER A 55 11.45 -5.12 -11.86
CA SER A 55 11.90 -4.94 -13.23
C SER A 55 10.72 -4.76 -14.18
N GLY A 56 10.77 -3.74 -15.02
CA GLY A 56 9.86 -3.54 -16.14
C GLY A 56 10.26 -4.33 -17.39
N ALA A 57 11.28 -5.18 -17.32
CA ALA A 57 11.73 -6.00 -18.43
C ALA A 57 10.69 -7.06 -18.85
N GLY A 58 10.73 -7.44 -20.11
CA GLY A 58 9.81 -8.42 -20.70
C GLY A 58 8.65 -7.77 -21.46
N ASN A 59 7.62 -8.57 -21.73
CA ASN A 59 6.44 -8.17 -22.51
C ASN A 59 5.18 -7.98 -21.64
N ASP A 60 5.26 -8.35 -20.36
CA ASP A 60 4.13 -8.23 -19.46
C ASP A 60 4.00 -6.79 -18.95
N TYR A 61 2.76 -6.32 -18.84
CA TYR A 61 2.45 -5.06 -18.21
C TYR A 61 2.32 -5.26 -16.70
N ILE A 62 2.32 -4.18 -15.93
CA ILE A 62 2.19 -4.25 -14.46
C ILE A 62 0.85 -3.65 -14.05
N ASP A 63 0.04 -4.43 -13.33
CA ASP A 63 -1.16 -3.96 -12.65
C ASP A 63 -0.81 -3.57 -11.20
N LEU A 64 -0.53 -2.28 -11.00
CA LEU A 64 -0.17 -1.76 -9.67
C LEU A 64 -1.35 -1.84 -8.69
N LYS A 65 -2.58 -1.66 -9.18
CA LYS A 65 -3.80 -1.75 -8.39
C LYS A 65 -4.12 -3.17 -7.93
N LYS A 66 -3.56 -4.21 -8.55
CA LYS A 66 -3.64 -5.60 -8.04
C LYS A 66 -2.37 -6.07 -7.34
N SER A 67 -1.32 -5.28 -7.34
CA SER A 67 -0.06 -5.63 -6.67
C SER A 67 -0.16 -5.39 -5.16
N ARG A 68 0.45 -6.25 -4.36
CA ARG A 68 0.28 -6.28 -2.91
C ARG A 68 1.62 -6.38 -2.19
N LEU A 69 1.75 -5.68 -1.07
CA LEU A 69 2.83 -5.91 -0.12
C LEU A 69 2.41 -7.02 0.85
N TYR A 70 3.28 -7.99 1.05
CA TYR A 70 3.16 -8.98 2.12
C TYR A 70 4.21 -8.70 3.19
N VAL A 71 3.83 -8.77 4.47
CA VAL A 71 4.73 -8.59 5.61
C VAL A 71 4.42 -9.64 6.68
N LYS A 72 5.46 -10.30 7.16
CA LYS A 72 5.43 -11.16 8.35
C LYS A 72 6.24 -10.50 9.46
N MET A 73 5.64 -10.28 10.62
CA MET A 73 6.31 -9.59 11.72
C MET A 73 5.86 -10.06 13.10
N GLN A 74 6.58 -9.61 14.13
CA GLN A 74 6.26 -9.86 15.54
C GLN A 74 6.72 -8.68 16.41
N ILE A 75 6.09 -8.52 17.57
CA ILE A 75 6.50 -7.55 18.57
C ILE A 75 7.46 -8.23 19.55
N LEU A 76 8.58 -7.59 19.86
CA LEU A 76 9.57 -8.04 20.84
C LEU A 76 9.88 -6.92 21.82
N LYS A 77 10.47 -7.27 22.95
CA LYS A 77 11.18 -6.30 23.78
C LYS A 77 12.43 -5.80 23.04
N GLU A 78 12.93 -4.64 23.44
CA GLU A 78 14.12 -4.02 22.84
C GLU A 78 15.34 -4.97 22.86
N ASP A 79 15.50 -5.72 23.96
CA ASP A 79 16.53 -6.76 24.14
C ASP A 79 16.34 -8.01 23.26
N GLY A 80 15.23 -8.10 22.53
CA GLY A 80 14.89 -9.22 21.65
C GLY A 80 14.16 -10.37 22.33
N THR A 81 13.88 -10.28 23.62
CA THR A 81 13.07 -11.29 24.34
C THR A 81 11.58 -11.13 24.02
N LYS A 82 10.82 -12.20 24.29
CA LYS A 82 9.38 -12.23 24.02
C LYS A 82 8.58 -11.48 25.10
N LEU A 83 7.42 -10.97 24.71
CA LEU A 83 6.41 -10.42 25.60
C LEU A 83 5.90 -11.51 26.56
N SER A 84 5.73 -11.16 27.84
CA SER A 84 5.06 -12.06 28.78
C SER A 84 3.53 -12.03 28.59
N PRO A 85 2.78 -13.06 29.04
CA PRO A 85 1.33 -13.11 28.85
C PRO A 85 0.54 -11.96 29.50
N LYS A 86 1.14 -11.27 30.49
CA LYS A 86 0.51 -10.15 31.21
C LYS A 86 0.83 -8.79 30.60
N GLU A 87 1.81 -8.70 29.70
CA GLU A 87 2.21 -7.44 29.08
C GLU A 87 1.19 -7.02 28.04
N LYS A 88 0.40 -5.99 28.38
CA LYS A 88 -0.61 -5.41 27.48
C LYS A 88 0.04 -4.45 26.49
N THR A 89 0.78 -5.03 25.55
CA THR A 89 1.35 -4.30 24.42
C THR A 89 0.83 -4.88 23.12
N GLY A 90 0.23 -4.03 22.30
CA GLY A 90 -0.37 -4.41 21.03
C GLY A 90 -0.05 -3.40 19.94
N ILE A 91 -0.39 -3.77 18.71
CA ILE A 91 -0.16 -2.93 17.55
C ILE A 91 -1.33 -1.98 17.30
N ILE A 92 -1.03 -0.78 16.82
CA ILE A 92 -2.06 0.19 16.39
C ILE A 92 -2.87 -0.35 15.22
N ASN A 93 -3.95 0.35 14.87
CA ASN A 93 -4.80 0.00 13.75
C ASN A 93 -4.09 0.16 12.39
N LEU A 94 -4.53 -0.62 11.40
CA LEU A 94 -4.00 -0.63 10.04
C LEU A 94 -2.45 -0.74 9.95
N PRO A 95 -1.81 -1.67 10.67
CA PRO A 95 -0.36 -1.72 10.79
C PRO A 95 0.42 -1.89 9.48
N LEU A 96 -0.16 -2.54 8.46
CA LEU A 96 0.52 -2.71 7.16
C LEU A 96 0.85 -1.35 6.52
N GLN A 97 -0.03 -0.37 6.66
CA GLN A 97 0.19 0.98 6.14
C GLN A 97 1.00 1.81 7.15
N SER A 98 0.58 1.79 8.42
CA SER A 98 1.15 2.64 9.46
C SER A 98 2.60 2.34 9.78
N MET A 99 3.09 1.13 9.47
CA MET A 99 4.49 0.75 9.66
C MET A 99 5.47 1.50 8.77
N PHE A 100 4.99 2.25 7.79
CA PHE A 100 5.82 3.09 6.94
C PHE A 100 5.52 4.57 7.17
N SER A 101 6.52 5.37 7.54
CA SER A 101 6.40 6.81 7.73
C SER A 101 6.33 7.56 6.39
N ASN A 102 7.01 7.00 5.38
CA ASN A 102 7.02 7.51 4.02
C ASN A 102 7.28 6.37 3.01
N ILE A 103 6.77 6.54 1.79
CA ILE A 103 7.00 5.61 0.67
C ILE A 103 7.44 6.40 -0.56
N ASP A 104 8.69 6.21 -0.95
CA ASP A 104 9.23 6.79 -2.18
C ASP A 104 9.09 5.77 -3.32
N VAL A 105 8.38 6.16 -4.38
CA VAL A 105 8.19 5.34 -5.59
C VAL A 105 8.86 6.05 -6.75
N TYR A 106 9.87 5.40 -7.32
CA TYR A 106 10.58 5.84 -8.50
C TYR A 106 10.16 5.00 -9.69
N MET A 107 9.91 5.64 -10.82
CA MET A 107 9.70 4.98 -12.11
C MET A 107 10.81 5.46 -13.06
N ASN A 108 11.64 4.55 -13.56
CA ASN A 108 12.84 4.88 -14.35
C ASN A 108 13.67 6.02 -13.71
N ASN A 109 14.03 5.84 -12.44
CA ASN A 109 14.85 6.75 -11.62
C ASN A 109 14.24 8.14 -11.36
N LYS A 110 12.99 8.38 -11.75
CA LYS A 110 12.26 9.61 -11.43
C LYS A 110 11.30 9.38 -10.28
N LEU A 111 11.40 10.19 -9.22
CA LEU A 111 10.47 10.15 -8.09
C LEU A 111 9.07 10.56 -8.56
N ILE A 112 8.09 9.66 -8.38
CA ILE A 112 6.68 9.87 -8.75
C ILE A 112 5.81 10.15 -7.54
N SER A 113 6.08 9.50 -6.40
CA SER A 113 5.36 9.74 -5.16
C SER A 113 5.69 11.11 -4.55
N VAL A 114 4.86 11.52 -3.59
CA VAL A 114 5.08 12.76 -2.84
C VAL A 114 5.56 12.43 -1.44
N ASN A 115 6.76 12.87 -1.11
CA ASN A 115 7.30 12.77 0.23
C ASN A 115 6.66 13.84 1.14
N SER A 116 6.00 13.40 2.22
CA SER A 116 5.38 14.29 3.21
C SER A 116 5.54 13.82 4.65
N ASN A 117 6.22 12.69 4.89
CA ASN A 117 6.34 12.01 6.21
C ASN A 117 5.02 11.75 6.96
N ASN A 118 3.87 11.92 6.28
CA ASN A 118 2.52 11.74 6.81
C ASN A 118 1.80 10.57 6.14
N TYR A 119 2.56 9.59 5.61
CA TYR A 119 1.99 8.46 4.90
C TYR A 119 0.99 7.65 5.73
N PRO A 120 1.24 7.32 7.03
CA PRO A 120 0.28 6.59 7.85
C PRO A 120 -1.09 7.25 7.89
N TRP A 121 -1.13 8.58 8.07
CA TRP A 121 -2.36 9.36 8.11
C TRP A 121 -3.05 9.39 6.75
N LYS A 122 -2.29 9.59 5.67
CA LYS A 122 -2.80 9.56 4.30
C LYS A 122 -3.48 8.22 4.00
N ALA A 123 -2.80 7.12 4.32
CA ALA A 123 -3.30 5.77 4.10
C ALA A 123 -4.53 5.47 4.97
N TYR A 124 -4.51 5.89 6.24
CA TYR A 124 -5.63 5.72 7.15
C TYR A 124 -6.88 6.46 6.66
N PHE A 125 -6.76 7.75 6.33
CA PHE A 125 -7.89 8.54 5.81
C PHE A 125 -8.45 7.97 4.51
N LYS A 126 -7.59 7.56 3.58
CA LYS A 126 -8.05 6.90 2.35
C LYS A 126 -8.84 5.64 2.67
N THR A 127 -8.30 4.78 3.53
CA THR A 127 -8.92 3.50 3.88
C THR A 127 -10.31 3.72 4.49
N ILE A 128 -10.46 4.62 5.46
CA ILE A 128 -11.76 4.85 6.11
C ILE A 128 -12.77 5.58 5.20
N LEU A 129 -12.30 6.43 4.28
CA LEU A 129 -13.17 7.18 3.37
C LEU A 129 -13.59 6.35 2.14
N SER A 130 -12.78 5.36 1.76
CA SER A 130 -13.04 4.51 0.60
C SER A 130 -13.71 3.18 0.95
N SER A 131 -13.70 2.75 2.21
CA SER A 131 -14.25 1.47 2.62
C SER A 131 -15.64 1.57 3.24
N ASP A 132 -16.46 0.56 2.95
CA ASP A 132 -17.74 0.34 3.60
C ASP A 132 -17.61 -0.65 4.77
N SER A 133 -18.73 -0.94 5.45
CA SER A 133 -18.74 -1.89 6.57
C SER A 133 -18.36 -3.31 6.17
N ASP A 134 -18.64 -3.71 4.93
CA ASP A 134 -18.44 -5.07 4.47
C ASP A 134 -16.97 -5.31 4.15
N GLU A 135 -16.30 -4.34 3.53
CA GLU A 135 -14.86 -4.32 3.33
C GLU A 135 -14.10 -4.30 4.67
N GLN A 136 -14.57 -3.50 5.63
CA GLN A 136 -13.99 -3.43 6.98
C GLN A 136 -14.06 -4.78 7.71
N ASN A 137 -15.16 -5.52 7.54
CA ASN A 137 -15.35 -6.83 8.16
C ASN A 137 -14.76 -8.00 7.35
N SER A 138 -14.21 -7.73 6.16
CA SER A 138 -13.64 -8.77 5.28
C SER A 138 -12.21 -8.43 4.85
N GLN A 139 -12.04 -7.75 3.71
CA GLN A 139 -10.76 -7.53 3.06
C GLN A 139 -9.77 -6.77 3.96
N LEU A 140 -10.23 -5.76 4.70
CA LEU A 140 -9.34 -4.95 5.53
C LEU A 140 -8.81 -5.70 6.77
N GLN A 141 -9.40 -6.83 7.13
CA GLN A 141 -8.86 -7.72 8.17
C GLN A 141 -7.48 -8.29 7.78
N SER A 142 -7.15 -8.39 6.48
CA SER A 142 -5.82 -8.81 6.02
C SER A 142 -4.70 -7.81 6.36
N GLN A 143 -5.08 -6.61 6.80
CA GLN A 143 -4.19 -5.55 7.27
C GLN A 143 -4.33 -5.27 8.76
N LEU A 144 -5.06 -6.12 9.49
CA LEU A 144 -5.51 -5.90 10.88
C LEU A 144 -6.21 -4.54 11.05
N PHE A 145 -7.01 -4.13 10.06
CA PHE A 145 -7.95 -3.04 10.28
C PHE A 145 -9.12 -3.57 11.11
N MET A 146 -9.25 -3.07 12.33
CA MET A 146 -10.40 -3.35 13.17
C MET A 146 -10.88 -2.01 13.69
N LYS A 147 -12.15 -1.69 13.45
CA LYS A 147 -12.69 -0.38 13.83
C LYS A 147 -12.53 -0.19 15.34
N ASP A 148 -11.92 0.94 15.70
CA ASP A 148 -11.72 1.28 17.10
C ASP A 148 -13.00 1.88 17.70
N ASP A 149 -13.25 1.55 18.97
CA ASP A 149 -14.32 2.16 19.77
C ASP A 149 -13.79 3.34 20.60
N ASP A 150 -14.68 4.23 21.00
CA ASP A 150 -14.36 5.32 21.93
C ASP A 150 -14.30 4.78 23.38
N PRO A 151 -13.25 5.07 24.18
CA PRO A 151 -12.04 5.82 23.84
C PRO A 151 -11.00 5.00 23.06
N MET A 152 -10.55 5.54 21.92
CA MET A 152 -9.65 4.86 20.98
C MET A 152 -8.31 4.47 21.61
N ASP A 153 -7.84 5.26 22.58
CA ASP A 153 -6.56 5.05 23.28
C ASP A 153 -6.64 3.98 24.40
N SER A 154 -7.82 3.44 24.68
CA SER A 154 -7.99 2.46 25.76
C SER A 154 -7.63 1.05 25.34
N LEU A 155 -6.71 0.42 26.05
CA LEU A 155 -6.28 -0.96 25.81
C LEU A 155 -7.27 -2.02 26.34
N ILE A 156 -8.41 -1.59 26.89
CA ILE A 156 -9.42 -2.46 27.50
C ILE A 156 -10.82 -2.18 26.93
N LEU A 157 -11.17 -0.90 26.75
CA LEU A 157 -12.50 -0.49 26.29
C LEU A 157 -12.61 -0.44 24.77
N ASN A 158 -11.50 -0.27 24.05
CA ASN A 158 -11.48 -0.32 22.60
C ASN A 158 -11.52 -1.78 22.13
N ALA A 159 -12.67 -2.27 21.67
CA ALA A 159 -12.80 -3.66 21.21
C ALA A 159 -11.92 -3.94 19.97
N GLY A 160 -11.73 -2.95 19.10
CA GLY A 160 -10.82 -3.01 17.97
C GLY A 160 -9.38 -3.32 18.41
N PHE A 161 -8.88 -2.62 19.43
CA PHE A 161 -7.56 -2.91 20.01
C PHE A 161 -7.50 -4.29 20.64
N VAL A 162 -8.52 -4.68 21.44
CA VAL A 162 -8.56 -6.00 22.10
C VAL A 162 -8.47 -7.13 21.07
N ASN A 163 -9.20 -7.01 19.96
CA ASN A 163 -9.15 -7.99 18.87
C ASN A 163 -7.76 -8.02 18.20
N ARG A 164 -7.13 -6.86 17.93
CA ARG A 164 -5.76 -6.82 17.36
C ARG A 164 -4.74 -7.42 18.31
N TYR A 165 -4.85 -7.16 19.61
CA TYR A 165 -3.95 -7.66 20.63
C TYR A 165 -3.86 -9.20 20.64
N GLU A 166 -4.96 -9.90 20.35
CA GLU A 166 -4.98 -11.37 20.28
C GLU A 166 -4.04 -11.96 19.20
N TYR A 167 -3.80 -11.21 18.12
CA TYR A 167 -2.86 -11.59 17.06
C TYR A 167 -1.40 -11.33 17.43
N THR A 168 -1.15 -10.42 18.37
CA THR A 168 0.21 -9.93 18.66
C THR A 168 0.75 -10.30 20.05
N LYS A 169 -0.12 -10.70 20.99
CA LYS A 169 0.24 -11.07 22.35
C LYS A 169 1.33 -12.15 22.39
N GLU A 170 2.13 -12.17 23.45
CA GLU A 170 3.18 -13.18 23.66
C GLU A 170 4.21 -13.27 22.52
N SER A 171 4.41 -12.17 21.79
CA SER A 171 5.28 -12.12 20.60
C SER A 171 4.87 -13.13 19.52
N ARG A 172 3.56 -13.40 19.37
CA ARG A 172 3.05 -14.18 18.25
C ARG A 172 3.44 -13.49 16.94
N THR A 173 3.87 -14.31 15.99
CA THR A 173 4.09 -13.86 14.62
C THR A 173 2.76 -13.77 13.90
N PHE A 174 2.59 -12.69 13.14
CA PHE A 174 1.41 -12.46 12.32
C PHE A 174 1.82 -11.96 10.93
N GLU A 175 0.93 -12.15 9.98
CA GLU A 175 1.15 -11.91 8.56
C GLU A 175 0.07 -10.95 8.05
N LEU A 176 0.49 -9.99 7.24
CA LEU A 176 -0.37 -8.98 6.65
C LEU A 176 -0.15 -8.96 5.14
N GLU A 177 -1.22 -8.77 4.37
CA GLU A 177 -1.12 -8.60 2.92
C GLU A 177 -2.15 -7.59 2.41
N SER A 178 -1.69 -6.59 1.67
CA SER A 178 -2.54 -5.64 0.96
C SER A 178 -1.75 -4.76 0.00
N ASN A 179 -2.47 -4.10 -0.89
CA ASN A 179 -2.03 -2.93 -1.63
C ASN A 179 -1.51 -1.82 -0.70
N LEU A 180 -0.55 -1.04 -1.20
CA LEU A 180 -0.06 0.17 -0.56
C LEU A 180 -0.89 1.38 -1.00
N MET A 181 -1.28 2.24 -0.06
CA MET A 181 -2.14 3.41 -0.33
C MET A 181 -1.38 4.63 -0.90
N GLU A 182 -0.21 4.39 -1.52
CA GLU A 182 0.58 5.44 -2.18
C GLU A 182 -0.01 5.76 -3.55
N ASP A 183 -0.13 7.05 -3.90
CA ASP A 183 -0.84 7.50 -5.10
C ASP A 183 -0.27 6.88 -6.39
N ALA A 184 1.06 6.75 -6.43
CA ALA A 184 1.77 6.16 -7.57
C ALA A 184 1.47 4.66 -7.76
N LEU A 185 1.01 3.96 -6.73
CA LEU A 185 0.68 2.52 -6.75
C LEU A 185 -0.82 2.25 -6.94
N LEU A 186 -1.65 3.30 -6.92
CA LEU A 186 -3.10 3.23 -7.12
C LEU A 186 -3.52 3.58 -8.56
N LEU A 187 -2.60 3.45 -9.52
CA LEU A 187 -2.87 3.67 -10.93
C LEU A 187 -3.92 2.67 -11.46
N ASP A 188 -5.00 3.19 -12.04
CA ASP A 188 -6.06 2.35 -12.64
C ASP A 188 -5.65 1.71 -13.98
N LYS A 189 -4.72 2.34 -14.71
CA LYS A 189 -4.19 1.81 -15.97
C LYS A 189 -2.99 0.92 -15.71
N PHE A 190 -2.87 -0.17 -16.48
CA PHE A 190 -1.66 -1.00 -16.45
C PHE A 190 -0.45 -0.19 -16.88
N LEU A 191 0.62 -0.28 -16.09
CA LEU A 191 1.89 0.30 -16.43
C LEU A 191 2.53 -0.53 -17.55
N ILE A 192 2.84 0.12 -18.65
CA ILE A 192 3.50 -0.50 -19.80
C ILE A 192 4.86 -1.10 -19.43
N ASN A 193 5.29 -2.11 -20.19
CA ASN A 193 6.63 -2.66 -20.07
C ASN A 193 7.72 -1.62 -20.38
N GLY A 194 8.94 -1.86 -19.90
CA GLY A 194 10.08 -0.94 -20.01
C GLY A 194 10.12 0.17 -18.95
N VAL A 195 9.25 0.08 -17.93
CA VAL A 195 9.27 0.98 -16.77
C VAL A 195 9.70 0.19 -15.53
N ASP A 196 10.94 0.40 -15.09
CA ASP A 196 11.43 -0.14 -13.82
C ASP A 196 10.86 0.66 -12.67
N ILE A 197 10.38 -0.04 -11.63
CA ILE A 197 9.86 0.58 -10.41
C ILE A 197 10.84 0.28 -9.29
N TYR A 198 11.26 1.33 -8.59
CA TYR A 198 12.05 1.21 -7.37
C TYR A 198 11.26 1.84 -6.22
N MET A 199 11.04 1.06 -5.16
CA MET A 199 10.31 1.49 -3.98
C MET A 199 11.24 1.52 -2.78
N LYS A 200 11.16 2.61 -2.01
CA LYS A 200 11.84 2.76 -0.73
C LYS A 200 10.82 3.06 0.36
N LEU A 201 10.67 2.09 1.27
CA LEU A 201 9.69 2.10 2.34
C LEU A 201 10.39 2.48 3.65
N PHE A 202 10.18 3.69 4.13
CA PHE A 202 10.79 4.19 5.37
C PHE A 202 9.97 3.71 6.57
N ARG A 203 10.61 3.03 7.53
CA ARG A 203 9.91 2.44 8.68
C ARG A 203 9.48 3.52 9.69
N SER A 204 8.28 3.38 10.21
CA SER A 204 7.79 4.14 11.36
C SER A 204 8.47 3.69 12.65
N SER A 205 8.55 4.58 13.63
CA SER A 205 9.15 4.26 14.93
C SER A 205 8.25 3.31 15.73
N ALA A 206 8.84 2.48 16.58
CA ALA A 206 8.07 1.57 17.44
C ALA A 206 7.08 2.30 18.38
N PRO A 207 7.40 3.47 18.97
CA PRO A 207 6.43 4.24 19.77
C PRO A 207 5.20 4.71 19.00
N PHE A 208 5.31 4.91 17.68
CA PHE A 208 4.15 5.23 16.85
C PHE A 208 3.29 3.98 16.57
N LEU A 209 3.93 2.82 16.42
CA LEU A 209 3.26 1.58 16.02
C LEU A 209 2.61 0.80 17.16
N LEU A 210 3.00 1.07 18.41
CA LEU A 210 2.65 0.25 19.55
C LEU A 210 1.90 1.05 20.60
N MET A 211 0.88 0.42 21.17
CA MET A 211 0.20 0.92 22.37
C MET A 211 0.50 -0.01 23.54
N SER A 212 0.80 0.55 24.70
CA SER A 212 1.27 -0.19 25.88
C SER A 212 0.80 0.45 27.18
N THR A 213 0.53 -0.37 28.20
CA THR A 213 0.30 0.11 29.58
C THR A 213 1.59 0.40 30.35
N GLU A 214 2.74 0.01 29.83
CA GLU A 214 4.02 0.19 30.53
C GLU A 214 4.40 1.66 30.61
N ALA A 215 4.88 2.11 31.77
CA ALA A 215 5.30 3.50 31.96
C ALA A 215 6.51 3.90 31.09
N THR A 216 7.37 2.92 30.75
CA THR A 216 8.52 3.11 29.87
C THR A 216 8.60 1.95 28.86
N PRO A 217 7.77 1.97 27.80
CA PRO A 217 7.66 0.86 26.87
C PRO A 217 8.96 0.73 26.04
N LYS A 218 9.70 -0.37 26.25
CA LYS A 218 10.92 -0.72 25.52
C LYS A 218 10.65 -1.90 24.58
N TYR A 219 9.99 -1.58 23.47
CA TYR A 219 9.54 -2.57 22.49
C TYR A 219 10.02 -2.23 21.09
N LYS A 220 10.12 -3.26 20.25
CA LYS A 220 10.42 -3.13 18.82
C LYS A 220 9.52 -4.05 18.00
N VAL A 221 9.26 -3.66 16.77
CA VAL A 221 8.55 -4.48 15.77
C VAL A 221 9.59 -5.07 14.83
N LYS A 222 9.75 -6.40 14.90
CA LYS A 222 10.70 -7.13 14.06
C LYS A 222 10.00 -7.69 12.83
N ILE A 223 10.46 -7.30 11.65
CA ILE A 223 10.03 -7.88 10.37
C ILE A 223 10.83 -9.16 10.13
N LEU A 224 10.13 -10.25 9.84
CA LEU A 224 10.70 -11.58 9.61
C LEU A 224 10.76 -11.92 8.12
N ASP A 225 9.74 -11.54 7.36
CA ASP A 225 9.70 -11.68 5.91
C ASP A 225 8.89 -10.53 5.31
N VAL A 226 9.28 -10.09 4.11
CA VAL A 226 8.58 -9.06 3.35
C VAL A 226 8.89 -9.24 1.89
N PHE A 227 7.87 -9.13 1.04
CA PHE A 227 8.02 -9.10 -0.41
C PHE A 227 6.86 -8.34 -1.03
N PHE A 228 7.11 -7.78 -2.21
CA PHE A 228 6.06 -7.17 -3.01
C PHE A 228 5.62 -8.13 -4.10
N ARG A 229 4.35 -8.51 -4.06
CA ARG A 229 3.71 -9.39 -5.03
C ARG A 229 3.19 -8.54 -6.18
N THR A 230 3.94 -8.54 -7.29
CA THR A 230 3.63 -7.76 -8.49
C THR A 230 2.67 -8.53 -9.38
N ALA A 231 1.54 -7.91 -9.75
CA ALA A 231 0.61 -8.47 -10.74
C ALA A 231 1.13 -8.16 -12.16
N ARG A 232 1.65 -9.18 -12.83
CA ARG A 232 2.10 -9.15 -14.23
C ARG A 232 0.94 -9.52 -15.15
N VAL A 233 0.65 -8.68 -16.13
CA VAL A 233 -0.45 -8.85 -17.08
C VAL A 233 0.14 -9.20 -18.44
N LYS A 234 -0.09 -10.43 -18.88
CA LYS A 234 0.24 -10.84 -20.24
C LYS A 234 -0.83 -10.30 -21.19
N VAL A 235 -0.40 -9.43 -22.09
CA VAL A 235 -1.26 -8.76 -23.07
C VAL A 235 -1.06 -9.40 -24.45
N ASP A 236 -2.11 -9.42 -25.26
CA ASP A 236 -2.05 -9.86 -26.65
C ASP A 236 -0.89 -9.17 -27.40
N PRO A 237 -0.06 -9.92 -28.15
CA PRO A 237 1.10 -9.36 -28.85
C PRO A 237 0.75 -8.26 -29.86
N GLY A 238 -0.44 -8.31 -30.48
CA GLY A 238 -0.92 -7.29 -31.41
C GLY A 238 -1.14 -5.95 -30.71
N VAL A 239 -1.67 -5.96 -29.50
CA VAL A 239 -1.82 -4.75 -28.67
C VAL A 239 -0.46 -4.18 -28.29
N ILE A 240 0.50 -5.01 -27.89
CA ILE A 240 1.86 -4.57 -27.56
C ILE A 240 2.54 -3.92 -28.78
N LEU A 241 2.40 -4.52 -29.96
CA LEU A 241 2.95 -3.97 -31.20
C LEU A 241 2.32 -2.62 -31.55
N ASN A 242 1.00 -2.49 -31.37
CA ASN A 242 0.28 -1.23 -31.60
C ASN A 242 0.73 -0.14 -30.63
N HIS A 243 0.81 -0.43 -29.33
CA HIS A 243 1.32 0.52 -28.34
C HIS A 243 2.77 0.94 -28.63
N ARG A 244 3.63 0.00 -29.06
CA ARG A 244 5.01 0.31 -29.45
C ARG A 244 5.06 1.31 -30.60
N ARG A 245 4.18 1.21 -31.59
CA ARG A 245 4.07 2.18 -32.70
C ARG A 245 3.55 3.52 -32.20
N GLN A 246 2.48 3.51 -31.40
CA GLN A 246 1.85 4.73 -30.90
C GLN A 246 2.78 5.57 -30.01
N ILE A 247 3.67 4.93 -29.25
CA ILE A 247 4.66 5.62 -28.38
C ILE A 247 5.70 6.41 -29.19
N GLN A 248 5.95 6.02 -30.45
CA GLN A 248 6.82 6.79 -31.34
C GLN A 248 6.19 8.13 -31.76
N GLU A 249 4.86 8.21 -31.73
CA GLU A 249 4.10 9.40 -32.13
C GLU A 249 3.66 10.24 -30.93
N SER A 250 3.24 9.60 -29.83
CA SER A 250 2.70 10.27 -28.65
C SER A 250 3.05 9.53 -27.35
N PRO A 251 3.36 10.24 -26.25
CA PRO A 251 3.70 9.59 -24.99
C PRO A 251 2.47 8.91 -24.35
N ALA A 252 2.70 7.79 -23.68
CA ALA A 252 1.68 7.18 -22.83
C ALA A 252 1.33 8.11 -21.66
N LYS A 253 0.04 8.38 -21.45
CA LYS A 253 -0.48 9.29 -20.41
C LYS A 253 -1.15 8.51 -19.29
N TYR A 254 -0.61 8.66 -18.08
CA TYR A 254 -1.14 8.10 -16.84
C TYR A 254 -1.65 9.24 -15.96
N LEU A 255 -2.91 9.15 -15.53
CA LEU A 255 -3.47 10.10 -14.58
C LEU A 255 -3.16 9.62 -13.16
N ILE A 256 -2.53 10.48 -12.37
CA ILE A 256 -2.25 10.22 -10.95
C ILE A 256 -2.98 11.28 -10.13
N ASN A 257 -3.90 10.84 -9.28
CA ASN A 257 -4.53 11.70 -8.29
C ASN A 257 -3.60 11.84 -7.09
N ARG A 258 -3.02 13.02 -6.90
CA ARG A 258 -2.09 13.28 -5.79
C ARG A 258 -2.85 13.74 -4.56
N SER A 259 -2.59 13.08 -3.44
CA SER A 259 -3.18 13.40 -2.15
C SER A 259 -2.11 13.84 -1.15
N HIS A 260 -2.41 14.91 -0.41
CA HIS A 260 -1.48 15.54 0.53
C HIS A 260 -2.15 15.68 1.89
N VAL A 261 -1.44 15.30 2.96
CA VAL A 261 -1.83 15.58 4.34
C VAL A 261 -0.95 16.72 4.84
N ILE A 262 -1.57 17.87 5.10
CA ILE A 262 -0.91 19.08 5.58
C ILE A 262 -1.23 19.23 7.06
N GLN A 263 -0.18 19.27 7.89
CA GLN A 263 -0.31 19.60 9.30
C GLN A 263 -0.17 21.11 9.46
N ASN A 264 -1.27 21.81 9.66
CA ASN A 264 -1.25 23.24 9.96
C ASN A 264 -0.97 23.42 11.45
N TYR A 265 0.19 23.98 11.78
CA TYR A 265 0.44 24.49 13.12
C TYR A 265 -0.18 25.88 13.19
N ASN A 266 -1.27 26.03 13.95
CA ASN A 266 -1.72 27.36 14.35
C ASN A 266 -0.71 27.89 15.37
N THR A 267 0.22 28.71 14.91
CA THR A 267 1.06 29.57 15.75
C THR A 267 0.26 30.74 16.28
#